data_AF-A0A928Z782-F1
#
_entry.id   AF-A0A928Z782-F1
#
_cell.length_a   1.000
_cell.length_b   1.000
_cell.length_c   1.000
_cell.angle_alpha   90.00
_cell.angle_beta   90.00
_cell.angle_gamma   90.00
#
_symmetry.space_group_name_H-M   'P 1'
#
loop_
_entity.id
_entity.type
_entity.pdbx_description
1 polymer ?
#
loop_
_entity_poly.entity_id
_entity_poly.type
_entity_poly.pdbx_seq_one_letter_code
_entity_poly.pdbx_strand_id
1 'polypeptide(L)'
;MKLKYAKHSKISLALAVGASSIGIAVTPSWAETLPKSARTTTASLGKISKSPTAISSIGQVSKSATGSNESFRVTQTTLETAESSQNRASQTSAESSETALPTVPSASPNSDEMEVREPGAIDPQLQQLQRQGLSTQQFAIDYRPQEPLLSAREIQFKTEPVDRTQLPQTELTDFTTVQVGQLTDAVRGPFRIEDPVLFTPTDLEERETGFFFSIFPNSNRAKGAYGVATLGATGSGGNILELEIEGGQQTAGLDLSYTQAAIVTENDSSIGYRISAFTARSPNDNFLAGGTTVFLPMGFRHVPWVNRTGGEVSLFVPSSKNFVFIPRVRYQNVQISRGAFNDEDIPRDERGNRLSFADDGTDDLLSVGLAAQYVDVTRDRLADVAVEGTKFQLGTEQFIPIGDADVTANRLSGGLVQYFPTHLFGFAEGPSVFVMGLAAGTFIGDLPPYEAFSLGGSSSVRGYGDGGLGSGRSFVSATLEYRFPIANFRGDTIQNLRGALFVDYGSALGSQGNVTGQPGEERDKPGNGAGFGIGLGAKVDFLNYVWVDFALNDEGRTAFSLNVGERF
;
A
#
# COMPACT_ATOMS: atom_id res chain seq x y z
N MET A 1 41.14 58.29 3.35
CA MET A 1 41.52 57.45 4.51
C MET A 1 40.32 57.40 5.48
N LYS A 2 39.98 56.21 5.99
CA LYS A 2 38.85 55.87 6.88
C LYS A 2 37.41 56.02 6.33
N LEU A 3 36.76 54.86 6.19
CA LEU A 3 35.34 54.66 5.94
C LEU A 3 34.51 54.84 7.23
N LYS A 4 33.21 55.09 7.08
CA LYS A 4 32.18 54.48 7.95
C LYS A 4 31.07 53.90 7.07
N TYR A 5 30.80 52.60 7.26
CA TYR A 5 29.70 51.87 6.61
C TYR A 5 28.40 52.05 7.41
N ALA A 6 27.28 52.17 6.72
CA ALA A 6 25.97 51.72 7.20
C ALA A 6 25.52 50.56 6.31
N LYS A 7 24.99 49.49 6.89
CA LYS A 7 24.75 48.21 6.20
C LYS A 7 23.28 47.79 6.33
N HIS A 8 22.77 47.18 5.25
CA HIS A 8 21.39 46.72 5.10
C HIS A 8 20.87 45.86 6.26
N SER A 9 19.60 46.03 6.59
CA SER A 9 18.80 45.02 7.29
C SER A 9 18.45 43.86 6.34
N LYS A 10 18.85 42.65 6.70
CA LYS A 10 18.20 41.42 6.27
C LYS A 10 17.55 40.80 7.50
N ILE A 11 16.26 40.46 7.41
CA ILE A 11 15.58 39.67 8.43
C ILE A 11 15.88 38.20 8.14
N SER A 12 16.55 37.53 9.07
CA SER A 12 16.75 36.08 9.03
C SER A 12 15.91 35.46 10.12
N LEU A 13 14.91 34.66 9.73
CA LEU A 13 14.09 33.88 10.65
C LEU A 13 14.87 32.64 11.06
N ALA A 14 15.36 32.59 12.29
CA ALA A 14 15.99 31.41 12.87
C ALA A 14 14.94 30.62 13.66
N LEU A 15 14.60 29.42 13.19
CA LEU A 15 13.67 28.54 13.91
C LEU A 15 14.44 27.78 15.00
N ALA A 16 14.38 28.27 16.23
CA ALA A 16 14.94 27.58 17.40
C ALA A 16 13.90 26.60 17.97
N VAL A 17 14.07 25.30 17.71
CA VAL A 17 13.23 24.25 18.33
C VAL A 17 13.69 24.03 19.77
N GLY A 18 13.08 24.76 20.70
CA GLY A 18 13.25 24.55 22.14
C GLY A 18 12.38 23.39 22.63
N ALA A 19 13.01 22.28 23.04
CA ALA A 19 12.31 21.17 23.66
C ALA A 19 11.97 21.49 25.13
N SER A 20 10.71 21.86 25.40
CA SER A 20 10.17 22.00 26.76
C SER A 20 9.54 20.68 27.21
N SER A 21 10.27 19.94 28.06
CA SER A 21 9.79 18.71 28.69
C SER A 21 8.79 18.99 29.81
N ILE A 22 7.59 18.43 29.70
CA ILE A 22 6.60 18.40 30.80
C ILE A 22 6.97 17.23 31.73
N GLY A 23 7.62 17.55 32.85
CA GLY A 23 7.94 16.58 33.88
C GLY A 23 6.76 16.33 34.82
N ILE A 24 6.16 15.14 34.76
CA ILE A 24 5.23 14.66 35.79
C ILE A 24 6.07 14.02 36.91
N ALA A 25 6.11 14.69 38.07
CA ALA A 25 6.81 14.18 39.24
C ALA A 25 5.93 13.19 40.02
N VAL A 26 6.36 11.92 40.09
CA VAL A 26 5.81 10.93 41.04
C VAL A 26 6.83 10.75 42.16
N THR A 27 6.43 11.07 43.39
CA THR A 27 7.25 10.91 44.59
C THR A 27 6.97 9.55 45.27
N PRO A 28 7.99 8.70 45.46
CA PRO A 28 7.94 7.66 46.48
C PRO A 28 8.57 8.18 47.77
N SER A 29 7.89 7.99 48.90
CA SER A 29 8.40 8.36 50.22
C SER A 29 8.48 7.16 51.15
N TRP A 30 9.41 7.26 52.10
CA TRP A 30 9.72 6.34 53.21
C TRP A 30 10.71 5.20 52.91
N ALA A 31 11.57 5.01 53.90
CA ALA A 31 12.75 4.16 53.91
C ALA A 31 12.91 3.55 55.30
N GLU A 32 13.57 2.39 55.39
CA GLU A 32 14.34 1.97 56.57
C GLU A 32 15.29 0.82 56.14
N THR A 33 16.59 1.13 56.00
CA THR A 33 17.70 0.82 56.93
C THR A 33 18.28 -0.60 56.86
N LEU A 34 19.50 -0.68 56.31
CA LEU A 34 20.45 -1.79 56.45
C LEU A 34 21.65 -1.34 57.31
N PRO A 35 22.22 -2.19 58.17
CA PRO A 35 23.58 -2.02 58.68
C PRO A 35 24.64 -2.66 57.76
N LYS A 36 25.87 -2.13 57.79
CA LYS A 36 27.03 -2.57 56.98
C LYS A 36 27.99 -3.49 57.76
N SER A 37 28.99 -4.02 57.02
CA SER A 37 30.25 -4.67 57.48
C SER A 37 30.20 -6.20 57.62
N ALA A 38 31.28 -6.97 57.38
CA ALA A 38 32.49 -6.76 56.56
C ALA A 38 33.26 -8.08 56.34
N ARG A 39 34.10 -8.12 55.29
CA ARG A 39 35.38 -8.87 55.15
C ARG A 39 35.48 -10.39 55.44
N THR A 40 35.84 -11.12 54.37
CA THR A 40 36.89 -12.17 54.30
C THR A 40 36.64 -13.55 54.95
N THR A 41 36.86 -14.63 54.18
CA THR A 41 37.88 -15.71 54.38
C THR A 41 37.45 -17.05 53.74
N THR A 42 38.45 -17.88 53.39
CA THR A 42 38.44 -19.09 52.55
C THR A 42 38.02 -20.39 53.27
N ALA A 43 37.67 -21.43 52.47
CA ALA A 43 37.70 -22.88 52.82
C ALA A 43 36.66 -23.40 53.85
N SER A 44 36.37 -24.70 54.00
CA SER A 44 36.31 -25.87 53.07
C SER A 44 35.58 -27.05 53.79
N LEU A 45 35.10 -28.05 53.02
CA LEU A 45 34.88 -29.48 53.40
C LEU A 45 34.35 -29.89 54.81
N GLY A 46 33.19 -30.58 54.85
CA GLY A 46 32.79 -31.48 55.96
C GLY A 46 31.27 -31.63 56.19
N LYS A 47 30.49 -32.52 55.54
CA LYS A 47 30.37 -34.01 55.62
C LYS A 47 29.48 -34.51 56.79
N ILE A 48 28.66 -35.55 56.53
CA ILE A 48 27.90 -36.43 57.49
C ILE A 48 26.58 -35.84 58.06
N SER A 49 25.45 -36.57 58.25
CA SER A 49 24.83 -37.76 57.61
C SER A 49 23.40 -38.00 58.17
N LYS A 50 22.67 -38.96 57.58
CA LYS A 50 21.45 -39.70 58.05
C LYS A 50 20.08 -39.27 57.50
N SER A 51 19.56 -40.13 56.61
CA SER A 51 18.16 -40.58 56.63
C SER A 51 17.95 -41.60 57.78
N PRO A 52 16.71 -41.87 58.22
CA PRO A 52 15.90 -42.94 57.58
C PRO A 52 14.37 -42.65 57.45
N THR A 53 13.71 -43.42 56.56
CA THR A 53 12.35 -44.07 56.63
C THR A 53 11.24 -43.37 57.47
N ALA A 54 9.97 -43.20 57.03
CA ALA A 54 9.09 -44.26 56.50
C ALA A 54 7.70 -43.79 55.95
N ILE A 55 7.20 -44.51 54.94
CA ILE A 55 5.83 -45.08 54.75
C ILE A 55 4.57 -44.19 54.92
N SER A 56 3.88 -43.92 53.79
CA SER A 56 2.47 -44.32 53.48
C SER A 56 2.09 -43.70 52.12
N SER A 57 1.71 -44.36 51.02
CA SER A 57 0.84 -45.51 50.71
C SER A 57 -0.68 -45.26 50.82
N ILE A 58 -1.28 -44.81 49.71
CA ILE A 58 -2.63 -45.12 49.14
C ILE A 58 -2.74 -44.29 47.83
N GLY A 59 -3.23 -44.77 46.67
CA GLY A 59 -3.60 -46.14 46.31
C GLY A 59 -4.90 -46.27 45.51
N GLN A 60 -4.90 -45.93 44.20
CA GLN A 60 -5.76 -46.47 43.12
C GLN A 60 -5.22 -45.90 41.76
N VAL A 61 -4.83 -46.63 40.70
CA VAL A 61 -5.27 -47.92 40.08
C VAL A 61 -6.65 -47.75 39.41
N SER A 62 -6.91 -47.95 38.10
CA SER A 62 -6.19 -48.52 36.93
C SER A 62 -6.84 -47.95 35.62
N LYS A 63 -6.37 -48.09 34.37
CA LYS A 63 -5.84 -49.28 33.64
C LYS A 63 -4.93 -48.91 32.44
N SER A 64 -3.87 -49.71 32.27
CA SER A 64 -3.22 -50.04 30.98
C SER A 64 -4.10 -51.04 30.18
N ALA A 65 -3.89 -51.39 28.91
CA ALA A 65 -2.65 -51.62 28.13
C ALA A 65 -2.97 -51.48 26.61
N THR A 66 -2.05 -51.04 25.74
CA THR A 66 -1.12 -51.89 24.94
C THR A 66 -1.85 -53.00 24.14
N GLY A 67 -1.76 -53.13 22.81
CA GLY A 67 -1.05 -52.37 21.76
C GLY A 67 -0.48 -53.34 20.70
N SER A 68 -0.45 -52.98 19.41
CA SER A 68 0.38 -53.66 18.39
C SER A 68 0.39 -52.91 17.04
N ASN A 69 1.53 -52.97 16.35
CA ASN A 69 1.68 -52.54 14.96
C ASN A 69 0.76 -53.34 14.02
N GLU A 70 0.30 -52.73 12.94
CA GLU A 70 0.42 -53.37 11.62
C GLU A 70 0.42 -52.34 10.48
N SER A 71 1.28 -52.58 9.50
CA SER A 71 1.42 -51.80 8.27
C SER A 71 0.31 -52.12 7.28
N PHE A 72 -0.23 -51.12 6.56
CA PHE A 72 -1.02 -51.39 5.36
C PHE A 72 -0.36 -50.88 4.08
N ARG A 73 -0.42 -51.71 3.04
CA ARG A 73 0.35 -51.57 1.80
C ARG A 73 -0.43 -50.84 0.71
N VAL A 74 0.35 -50.16 -0.14
CA VAL A 74 0.00 -49.79 -1.52
C VAL A 74 -0.48 -51.01 -2.30
N THR A 75 -1.55 -50.85 -3.10
CA THR A 75 -1.92 -51.81 -4.15
C THR A 75 -1.77 -51.13 -5.50
N GLN A 76 -0.76 -51.53 -6.28
CA GLN A 76 -0.72 -51.24 -7.72
C GLN A 76 -1.71 -52.16 -8.44
N THR A 77 -2.31 -51.65 -9.51
CA THR A 77 -2.84 -52.49 -10.59
C THR A 77 -2.18 -52.07 -11.89
N THR A 78 -1.48 -53.01 -12.52
CA THR A 78 -0.71 -52.83 -13.75
C THR A 78 -1.60 -52.92 -14.98
N LEU A 79 -1.30 -52.15 -16.02
CA LEU A 79 -1.62 -52.49 -17.41
C LEU A 79 -0.47 -52.02 -18.31
N GLU A 80 0.44 -52.96 -18.64
CA GLU A 80 1.42 -52.82 -19.71
C GLU A 80 0.87 -53.41 -21.00
N THR A 81 1.07 -52.72 -22.13
CA THR A 81 1.44 -53.27 -23.46
C THR A 81 1.95 -52.03 -24.23
N ALA A 82 3.25 -51.83 -24.44
CA ALA A 82 4.04 -52.31 -25.59
C ALA A 82 3.46 -51.83 -26.96
N GLU A 83 4.22 -51.35 -27.95
CA GLU A 83 5.62 -51.62 -28.32
C GLU A 83 6.30 -50.42 -29.03
N SER A 84 7.65 -50.30 -28.91
CA SER A 84 8.66 -49.94 -29.95
C SER A 84 8.45 -48.63 -30.80
N SER A 85 9.29 -48.11 -31.72
CA SER A 85 10.71 -48.19 -32.16
C SER A 85 10.91 -47.14 -33.30
N GLN A 86 12.07 -46.57 -33.67
CA GLN A 86 13.48 -46.67 -33.24
C GLN A 86 14.31 -45.48 -33.82
N ASN A 87 15.44 -45.13 -33.19
CA ASN A 87 16.74 -44.68 -33.79
C ASN A 87 16.88 -43.53 -34.82
N ARG A 88 18.03 -42.84 -34.67
CA ARG A 88 18.83 -42.06 -35.67
C ARG A 88 18.21 -40.76 -36.23
N ALA A 89 18.85 -39.59 -36.27
CA ALA A 89 20.24 -39.13 -36.49
C ALA A 89 20.51 -38.59 -37.92
N SER A 90 21.35 -37.55 -37.97
CA SER A 90 22.10 -37.03 -39.14
C SER A 90 21.41 -36.08 -40.13
N GLN A 91 21.78 -34.80 -40.00
CA GLN A 91 22.28 -33.85 -41.01
C GLN A 91 22.01 -34.06 -42.54
N THR A 92 21.69 -32.91 -43.17
CA THR A 92 22.08 -32.44 -44.53
C THR A 92 21.64 -33.23 -45.78
N SER A 93 20.86 -32.60 -46.67
CA SER A 93 21.36 -31.95 -47.90
C SER A 93 20.27 -31.50 -48.89
N ALA A 94 20.53 -30.36 -49.54
CA ALA A 94 20.23 -29.98 -50.94
C ALA A 94 18.78 -29.95 -51.52
N GLU A 95 18.54 -28.84 -52.27
CA GLU A 95 17.71 -28.73 -53.50
C GLU A 95 16.19 -29.05 -53.45
N SER A 96 15.32 -28.49 -54.30
CA SER A 96 15.28 -27.23 -55.08
C SER A 96 13.84 -27.10 -55.66
N SER A 97 13.53 -25.97 -56.31
CA SER A 97 12.40 -25.73 -57.25
C SER A 97 11.34 -24.71 -56.83
N GLU A 98 10.97 -23.87 -57.80
CA GLU A 98 10.22 -22.62 -57.69
C GLU A 98 8.73 -22.77 -58.02
N THR A 99 7.89 -21.86 -57.53
CA THR A 99 6.94 -21.03 -58.33
C THR A 99 6.28 -20.02 -57.36
N ALA A 100 6.49 -18.71 -57.38
CA ALA A 100 6.45 -17.67 -58.43
C ALA A 100 5.19 -16.78 -58.28
N LEU A 101 5.38 -15.46 -58.18
CA LEU A 101 4.53 -14.33 -58.64
C LEU A 101 5.33 -13.01 -58.38
N PRO A 102 5.07 -11.89 -59.08
CA PRO A 102 6.17 -11.18 -59.74
C PRO A 102 6.39 -9.70 -59.34
N THR A 103 7.50 -9.17 -59.83
CA THR A 103 8.06 -7.82 -59.64
C THR A 103 7.41 -6.70 -60.47
N VAL A 104 7.56 -5.45 -60.01
CA VAL A 104 7.56 -4.23 -60.85
C VAL A 104 8.86 -3.44 -60.54
N PRO A 105 9.57 -2.85 -61.53
CA PRO A 105 10.96 -2.38 -61.34
C PRO A 105 11.15 -0.86 -61.17
N SER A 106 12.38 -0.50 -60.83
CA SER A 106 12.95 0.85 -60.66
C SER A 106 13.38 1.55 -61.96
N ALA A 107 13.44 2.89 -61.96
CA ALA A 107 14.55 3.65 -62.57
C ALA A 107 14.71 5.11 -62.06
N SER A 108 15.97 5.45 -61.77
CA SER A 108 16.65 6.74 -61.52
C SER A 108 16.28 7.94 -62.45
N PRO A 109 16.76 9.20 -62.21
CA PRO A 109 18.06 9.57 -61.61
C PRO A 109 18.16 10.80 -60.65
N ASN A 110 19.34 10.92 -60.02
CA ASN A 110 19.83 12.07 -59.22
C ASN A 110 20.26 13.27 -60.08
N SER A 111 20.19 14.50 -59.52
CA SER A 111 21.40 15.30 -59.19
C SER A 111 21.11 16.50 -58.25
N ASP A 112 22.16 16.91 -57.50
CA ASP A 112 22.46 18.25 -56.95
C ASP A 112 21.77 18.83 -55.67
N GLU A 113 22.43 18.51 -54.54
CA GLU A 113 23.01 19.39 -53.48
C GLU A 113 22.36 20.71 -52.96
N MET A 114 22.36 20.81 -51.61
CA MET A 114 22.45 22.01 -50.71
C MET A 114 21.27 23.03 -50.71
N GLU A 115 20.89 23.69 -49.60
CA GLU A 115 21.60 24.02 -48.35
C GLU A 115 20.65 24.09 -47.11
N VAL A 116 21.26 24.14 -45.91
CA VAL A 116 20.67 24.10 -44.55
C VAL A 116 19.94 25.39 -44.12
N ARG A 117 18.86 25.28 -43.32
CA ARG A 117 18.50 26.29 -42.29
C ARG A 117 17.86 25.71 -41.01
N GLU A 118 18.47 26.08 -39.88
CA GLU A 118 17.95 26.01 -38.50
C GLU A 118 17.12 27.30 -38.16
N PRO A 119 16.43 27.40 -37.00
CA PRO A 119 15.18 28.16 -36.88
C PRO A 119 15.31 29.63 -36.44
N GLY A 120 14.31 30.45 -36.80
CA GLY A 120 14.01 31.73 -36.13
C GLY A 120 13.64 32.93 -37.02
N ALA A 121 12.34 33.11 -37.32
CA ALA A 121 11.68 34.37 -37.73
C ALA A 121 10.16 34.07 -37.77
N ILE A 122 9.29 34.54 -36.87
CA ILE A 122 8.83 35.93 -36.64
C ILE A 122 8.29 36.60 -37.92
N ASP A 123 6.97 36.80 -37.92
CA ASP A 123 6.19 37.40 -39.01
C ASP A 123 6.59 38.87 -39.28
N PRO A 124 6.88 39.25 -40.55
CA PRO A 124 7.32 40.60 -40.90
C PRO A 124 6.27 41.71 -40.74
N GLN A 125 5.00 41.43 -40.43
CA GLN A 125 3.99 42.50 -40.21
C GLN A 125 4.11 43.21 -38.84
N LEU A 126 4.92 42.70 -37.89
CA LEU A 126 5.10 43.31 -36.57
C LEU A 126 6.25 44.34 -36.47
N GLN A 127 6.97 44.64 -37.55
CA GLN A 127 8.12 45.58 -37.51
C GLN A 127 7.81 47.04 -37.89
N GLN A 128 6.57 47.42 -38.21
CA GLN A 128 6.22 48.80 -38.58
C GLN A 128 5.67 49.68 -37.44
N LEU A 129 5.46 49.15 -36.22
CA LEU A 129 4.91 49.91 -35.09
C LEU A 129 5.89 50.24 -33.95
N GLN A 130 7.19 49.92 -34.10
CA GLN A 130 8.23 50.27 -33.12
C GLN A 130 9.21 51.37 -33.60
N ARG A 131 8.68 52.49 -34.14
CA ARG A 131 9.45 53.75 -34.31
C ARG A 131 8.63 54.99 -33.96
N GLN A 132 8.19 55.08 -32.71
CA GLN A 132 7.86 56.34 -32.02
C GLN A 132 7.81 56.07 -30.52
N GLY A 133 8.98 56.07 -29.87
CA GLY A 133 9.06 55.89 -28.42
C GLY A 133 8.74 57.18 -27.69
N LEU A 134 7.88 57.11 -26.65
CA LEU A 134 7.72 58.16 -25.64
C LEU A 134 7.08 57.60 -24.34
N SER A 135 7.84 57.70 -23.25
CA SER A 135 7.49 57.79 -21.82
C SER A 135 6.27 57.07 -21.20
N THR A 136 6.54 56.42 -20.07
CA THR A 136 5.61 55.88 -19.07
C THR A 136 4.63 56.89 -18.46
N GLN A 137 3.40 56.44 -18.14
CA GLN A 137 2.64 56.87 -16.97
C GLN A 137 1.72 55.75 -16.45
N GLN A 138 1.28 55.89 -15.19
CA GLN A 138 0.78 54.82 -14.33
C GLN A 138 -0.68 55.11 -13.93
N PHE A 139 -1.64 54.22 -14.24
CA PHE A 139 -3.03 54.35 -13.78
C PHE A 139 -3.67 53.01 -13.40
N ALA A 140 -4.44 53.03 -12.31
CA ALA A 140 -5.20 51.90 -11.78
C ALA A 140 -6.54 51.73 -12.53
N ILE A 141 -7.11 50.53 -12.45
CA ILE A 141 -8.44 50.22 -12.98
C ILE A 141 -9.40 50.00 -11.81
N ASP A 142 -10.51 50.73 -11.84
CA ASP A 142 -11.58 50.70 -10.85
C ASP A 142 -12.72 49.79 -11.36
N TYR A 143 -13.25 48.89 -10.54
CA TYR A 143 -14.16 47.82 -10.98
C TYR A 143 -15.62 48.15 -10.63
N ARG A 144 -16.50 48.22 -11.64
CA ARG A 144 -17.96 48.25 -11.46
C ARG A 144 -18.60 47.00 -12.07
N PRO A 145 -19.43 46.25 -11.32
CA PRO A 145 -20.27 45.20 -11.90
C PRO A 145 -21.39 45.80 -12.77
N GLN A 146 -21.80 45.07 -13.81
CA GLN A 146 -23.02 45.35 -14.58
C GLN A 146 -24.12 44.36 -14.16
N GLU A 147 -25.34 44.84 -13.92
CA GLU A 147 -26.53 43.99 -13.78
C GLU A 147 -27.18 43.70 -15.15
N PRO A 148 -27.66 42.48 -15.41
CA PRO A 148 -28.47 42.18 -16.59
C PRO A 148 -29.97 42.40 -16.32
N LEU A 149 -30.59 43.29 -17.09
CA LEU A 149 -32.04 43.48 -17.15
C LEU A 149 -32.70 42.45 -18.09
N LEU A 150 -33.59 41.60 -17.58
CA LEU A 150 -34.63 40.93 -18.39
C LEU A 150 -35.95 40.87 -17.60
N SER A 151 -37.05 41.24 -18.26
CA SER A 151 -38.37 41.36 -17.64
C SER A 151 -39.41 40.39 -18.23
N ALA A 152 -40.14 39.75 -17.30
CA ALA A 152 -41.50 39.22 -17.42
C ALA A 152 -41.89 38.30 -18.60
N ARG A 153 -42.17 37.03 -18.28
CA ARG A 153 -43.46 36.42 -18.64
C ARG A 153 -43.91 35.42 -17.59
N GLU A 154 -45.16 35.57 -17.16
CA GLU A 154 -45.81 34.79 -16.10
C GLU A 154 -46.46 33.52 -16.70
N ILE A 155 -46.06 32.34 -16.22
CA ILE A 155 -46.76 31.08 -16.48
C ILE A 155 -46.81 30.31 -15.14
N GLN A 156 -48.00 30.20 -14.56
CA GLN A 156 -48.21 29.43 -13.34
C GLN A 156 -48.28 27.94 -13.66
N PHE A 157 -47.23 27.19 -13.31
CA PHE A 157 -47.31 25.75 -13.11
C PHE A 157 -47.31 25.45 -11.62
N LYS A 158 -48.44 24.89 -11.14
CA LYS A 158 -48.56 24.38 -9.77
C LYS A 158 -47.99 22.96 -9.71
N THR A 159 -46.68 22.86 -9.51
CA THR A 159 -46.00 21.59 -9.19
C THR A 159 -45.58 21.62 -7.73
N GLU A 160 -46.03 20.63 -6.94
CA GLU A 160 -45.59 20.49 -5.55
C GLU A 160 -44.10 20.10 -5.52
N PRO A 161 -43.32 20.57 -4.52
CA PRO A 161 -41.94 20.17 -4.38
C PRO A 161 -41.88 18.70 -3.96
N VAL A 162 -41.46 17.83 -4.88
CA VAL A 162 -41.01 16.48 -4.53
C VAL A 162 -39.72 16.64 -3.75
N ASP A 163 -39.77 16.35 -2.45
CA ASP A 163 -38.59 16.37 -1.59
C ASP A 163 -37.60 15.28 -2.03
N ARG A 164 -36.50 15.72 -2.65
CA ARG A 164 -35.41 14.85 -3.13
C ARG A 164 -34.29 14.68 -2.10
N THR A 165 -34.45 15.16 -0.86
CA THR A 165 -33.33 15.22 0.11
C THR A 165 -33.04 13.93 0.88
N GLN A 166 -33.72 12.80 0.58
CA GLN A 166 -33.60 11.55 1.35
C GLN A 166 -33.42 10.27 0.51
N LEU A 167 -33.08 10.37 -0.78
CA LEU A 167 -32.72 9.19 -1.57
C LEU A 167 -31.19 9.06 -1.61
N PRO A 168 -30.61 7.97 -1.07
CA PRO A 168 -29.22 7.63 -1.33
C PRO A 168 -29.05 7.46 -2.83
N GLN A 169 -28.15 8.22 -3.44
CA GLN A 169 -27.81 8.03 -4.84
C GLN A 169 -26.58 7.13 -4.95
N THR A 170 -26.63 6.21 -5.91
CA THR A 170 -25.47 5.42 -6.35
C THR A 170 -24.56 6.32 -7.20
N GLU A 171 -24.06 7.39 -6.58
CA GLU A 171 -23.01 8.27 -7.11
C GLU A 171 -21.74 7.42 -7.25
N LEU A 172 -21.21 7.34 -8.48
CA LEU A 172 -19.84 6.87 -8.69
C LEU A 172 -18.92 7.87 -7.99
N THR A 173 -17.90 7.34 -7.31
CA THR A 173 -17.24 8.06 -6.22
C THR A 173 -16.66 9.40 -6.65
N ASP A 174 -16.94 10.45 -5.87
CA ASP A 174 -16.33 11.77 -6.00
C ASP A 174 -14.83 11.70 -5.66
N PHE A 175 -14.02 11.27 -6.63
CA PHE A 175 -12.59 10.99 -6.48
C PHE A 175 -11.74 12.26 -6.63
N THR A 176 -11.77 13.10 -5.59
CA THR A 176 -10.67 14.04 -5.25
C THR A 176 -9.51 13.32 -4.53
N THR A 177 -9.44 12.00 -4.64
CA THR A 177 -8.36 11.18 -4.08
C THR A 177 -7.17 11.19 -5.05
N VAL A 178 -6.08 11.84 -4.63
CA VAL A 178 -4.72 11.63 -5.16
C VAL A 178 -4.48 10.12 -5.33
N GLN A 179 -4.01 9.66 -6.49
CA GLN A 179 -3.79 8.22 -6.63
C GLN A 179 -2.77 7.75 -5.60
N VAL A 180 -3.10 6.66 -4.94
CA VAL A 180 -2.20 5.90 -4.08
C VAL A 180 -1.13 5.30 -4.99
N GLY A 181 0.03 5.94 -5.10
CA GLY A 181 1.14 5.45 -5.93
C GLY A 181 1.87 4.26 -5.31
N GLN A 182 2.81 3.69 -6.05
CA GLN A 182 3.52 2.44 -5.69
C GLN A 182 4.31 2.57 -4.37
N LEU A 183 4.64 3.80 -3.94
CA LEU A 183 5.31 4.07 -2.67
C LEU A 183 4.41 3.80 -1.46
N THR A 184 3.12 4.13 -1.61
CA THR A 184 2.12 4.03 -0.55
C THR A 184 1.47 2.66 -0.45
N ASP A 185 1.66 1.77 -1.44
CA ASP A 185 1.26 0.35 -1.38
C ASP A 185 2.05 -0.45 -0.33
N ALA A 186 3.34 -0.15 -0.12
CA ALA A 186 4.24 -0.84 0.81
C ALA A 186 3.90 -0.67 2.32
N VAL A 187 2.68 -0.21 2.62
CA VAL A 187 2.17 0.16 3.95
C VAL A 187 0.85 -0.59 4.25
N ARG A 188 0.25 -1.22 3.23
CA ARG A 188 -1.20 -1.48 3.19
C ARG A 188 -1.62 -2.95 3.40
N GLY A 189 -0.78 -3.74 4.07
CA GLY A 189 -1.14 -5.08 4.55
C GLY A 189 -1.03 -6.16 3.45
N PRO A 190 -1.57 -7.36 3.68
CA PRO A 190 -1.37 -8.52 2.80
C PRO A 190 -2.16 -8.42 1.48
N PHE A 191 -3.26 -7.66 1.47
CA PHE A 191 -4.12 -7.41 0.31
C PHE A 191 -4.97 -6.17 0.54
N ARG A 192 -5.25 -5.43 -0.53
CA ARG A 192 -6.20 -4.30 -0.58
C ARG A 192 -7.00 -4.39 -1.88
N ILE A 193 -8.27 -3.99 -1.84
CA ILE A 193 -9.04 -3.72 -3.06
C ILE A 193 -8.45 -2.44 -3.70
N GLU A 194 -8.18 -2.47 -5.00
CA GLU A 194 -7.64 -1.32 -5.75
C GLU A 194 -8.72 -0.24 -5.96
N ASP A 195 -8.33 1.01 -6.17
CA ASP A 195 -9.27 2.06 -6.59
C ASP A 195 -8.89 2.50 -8.02
N PRO A 196 -9.40 1.83 -9.08
CA PRO A 196 -9.11 2.20 -10.46
C PRO A 196 -9.71 3.58 -10.80
N VAL A 197 -9.05 4.33 -11.68
CA VAL A 197 -9.53 5.67 -12.09
C VAL A 197 -10.59 5.52 -13.16
N LEU A 198 -11.84 5.50 -12.70
CA LEU A 198 -13.05 5.50 -13.51
C LEU A 198 -13.73 6.85 -13.31
N PHE A 199 -14.12 7.51 -14.41
CA PHE A 199 -14.90 8.76 -14.36
C PHE A 199 -16.18 8.63 -15.19
N THR A 200 -17.27 9.24 -14.72
CA THR A 200 -18.43 9.54 -15.55
C THR A 200 -18.21 10.85 -16.34
N PRO A 201 -19.02 11.13 -17.38
CA PRO A 201 -19.01 12.45 -18.02
C PRO A 201 -19.28 13.61 -17.05
N THR A 202 -20.13 13.40 -16.03
CA THR A 202 -20.41 14.40 -14.99
C THR A 202 -19.17 14.66 -14.13
N ASP A 203 -18.45 13.60 -13.74
CA ASP A 203 -17.21 13.73 -12.97
C ASP A 203 -16.18 14.57 -13.76
N LEU A 204 -16.10 14.41 -15.09
CA LEU A 204 -15.21 15.21 -15.94
C LEU A 204 -15.63 16.68 -16.08
N GLU A 205 -16.93 16.97 -16.02
CA GLU A 205 -17.47 18.35 -16.07
C GLU A 205 -17.31 19.09 -14.73
N GLU A 206 -17.45 18.39 -13.60
CA GLU A 206 -17.34 18.97 -12.25
C GLU A 206 -15.89 19.03 -11.74
N ARG A 207 -14.96 18.27 -12.34
CA ARG A 207 -13.57 18.15 -11.86
C ARG A 207 -12.73 19.40 -12.11
N GLU A 208 -12.11 19.89 -11.04
CA GLU A 208 -11.08 20.93 -11.11
C GLU A 208 -9.87 20.46 -11.93
N THR A 209 -9.47 21.27 -12.92
CA THR A 209 -8.30 21.03 -13.77
C THR A 209 -7.17 21.97 -13.42
N GLY A 210 -5.93 21.53 -13.63
CA GLY A 210 -4.72 22.27 -13.27
C GLY A 210 -3.83 21.50 -12.31
N PHE A 211 -2.95 22.24 -11.60
CA PHE A 211 -1.96 21.67 -10.70
C PHE A 211 -2.51 21.47 -9.30
N PHE A 212 -2.18 20.33 -8.70
CA PHE A 212 -2.47 20.03 -7.30
C PHE A 212 -1.20 19.64 -6.55
N PHE A 213 -1.23 19.84 -5.23
CA PHE A 213 -0.15 19.50 -4.33
C PHE A 213 -0.74 19.00 -3.02
N SER A 214 -0.16 17.93 -2.46
CA SER A 214 -0.56 17.35 -1.18
C SER A 214 0.66 16.84 -0.41
N ILE A 215 0.54 16.79 0.92
CA ILE A 215 1.52 16.14 1.80
C ILE A 215 0.75 15.30 2.82
N PHE A 216 1.10 14.02 2.90
CA PHE A 216 0.51 13.05 3.82
C PHE A 216 1.57 12.55 4.81
N PRO A 217 1.49 12.92 6.10
CA PRO A 217 2.32 12.33 7.14
C PRO A 217 1.84 10.91 7.47
N ASN A 218 2.77 10.00 7.75
CA ASN A 218 2.46 8.61 8.08
C ASN A 218 3.52 8.03 9.03
N SER A 219 3.20 6.92 9.69
CA SER A 219 4.13 6.22 10.57
C SER A 219 3.81 4.73 10.66
N ASN A 220 4.82 3.89 10.45
CA ASN A 220 4.72 2.44 10.67
C ASN A 220 6.02 1.90 11.27
N ARG A 221 6.05 0.62 11.64
CA ARG A 221 7.22 0.02 12.32
C ARG A 221 8.47 -0.10 11.43
N ALA A 222 8.29 -0.32 10.12
CA ALA A 222 9.39 -0.47 9.18
C ALA A 222 10.05 0.86 8.78
N LYS A 223 9.23 1.83 8.36
CA LYS A 223 9.63 3.14 7.82
C LYS A 223 9.87 4.19 8.92
N GLY A 224 9.43 3.93 10.15
CA GLY A 224 9.41 4.92 11.24
C GLY A 224 8.38 6.01 10.96
N ALA A 225 8.66 7.25 11.37
CA ALA A 225 7.89 8.42 10.92
C ALA A 225 8.38 8.91 9.55
N TYR A 226 7.45 9.16 8.63
CA TYR A 226 7.73 9.61 7.26
C TYR A 226 6.59 10.45 6.69
N GLY A 227 6.79 10.99 5.48
CA GLY A 227 5.73 11.65 4.73
C GLY A 227 5.85 11.37 3.23
N VAL A 228 4.71 11.48 2.55
CA VAL A 228 4.61 11.43 1.09
C VAL A 228 4.13 12.80 0.61
N ALA A 229 4.86 13.42 -0.30
CA ALA A 229 4.45 14.64 -0.99
C ALA A 229 4.10 14.29 -2.43
N THR A 230 2.88 14.60 -2.86
CA THR A 230 2.44 14.35 -4.25
C THR A 230 2.24 15.67 -4.97
N LEU A 231 2.93 15.83 -6.10
CA LEU A 231 2.76 16.94 -7.03
C LEU A 231 2.10 16.39 -8.29
N GLY A 232 1.02 17.01 -8.76
CA GLY A 232 0.34 16.51 -9.95
C GLY A 232 -0.35 17.56 -10.79
N ALA A 233 -0.78 17.15 -11.97
CA ALA A 233 -1.58 17.94 -12.90
C ALA A 233 -2.73 17.10 -13.46
N THR A 234 -3.95 17.62 -13.35
CA THR A 234 -5.17 17.05 -13.95
C THR A 234 -5.54 17.84 -15.20
N GLY A 235 -5.78 17.15 -16.32
CA GLY A 235 -6.40 17.71 -17.52
C GLY A 235 -7.87 17.35 -17.64
N SER A 236 -8.61 18.11 -18.46
CA SER A 236 -10.06 17.93 -18.67
C SER A 236 -10.44 16.62 -19.37
N GLY A 237 -9.49 15.92 -20.00
CA GLY A 237 -9.72 14.63 -20.64
C GLY A 237 -9.69 13.43 -19.69
N GLY A 238 -9.69 13.64 -18.37
CA GLY A 238 -9.46 12.59 -17.38
C GLY A 238 -8.00 12.10 -17.34
N ASN A 239 -7.08 12.87 -17.92
CA ASN A 239 -5.64 12.59 -17.89
C ASN A 239 -5.01 13.20 -16.64
N ILE A 240 -4.16 12.43 -15.95
CA ILE A 240 -3.51 12.79 -14.70
C ILE A 240 -2.02 12.48 -14.84
N LEU A 241 -1.16 13.42 -14.43
CA LEU A 241 0.27 13.21 -14.26
C LEU A 241 0.61 13.47 -12.79
N GLU A 242 1.23 12.50 -12.13
CA GLU A 242 1.56 12.53 -10.69
C GLU A 242 3.03 12.16 -10.45
N LEU A 243 3.68 12.92 -9.56
CA LEU A 243 4.97 12.61 -8.97
C LEU A 243 4.79 12.51 -7.45
N GLU A 244 4.88 11.30 -6.91
CA GLU A 244 5.00 11.06 -5.46
C GLU A 244 6.47 11.10 -5.03
N ILE A 245 6.73 11.69 -3.88
CA ILE A 245 8.03 11.71 -3.21
C ILE A 245 7.83 11.25 -1.76
N GLU A 246 8.34 10.08 -1.40
CA GLU A 246 8.33 9.57 -0.03
C GLU A 246 9.68 9.81 0.66
N GLY A 247 9.67 10.28 1.90
CA GLY A 247 10.87 10.44 2.70
C GLY A 247 10.60 10.42 4.21
N GLY A 248 11.50 9.81 4.97
CA GLY A 248 11.39 9.75 6.43
C GLY A 248 12.56 9.10 7.13
N GLN A 249 12.31 8.57 8.33
CA GLN A 249 13.35 7.99 9.19
C GLN A 249 14.02 6.75 8.57
N GLN A 250 13.22 5.85 8.01
CA GLN A 250 13.68 4.59 7.40
C GLN A 250 12.98 4.35 6.06
N THR A 251 12.78 5.41 5.27
CA THR A 251 12.29 5.29 3.89
C THR A 251 12.74 6.43 2.99
N ALA A 252 12.90 6.12 1.70
CA ALA A 252 13.01 7.07 0.60
C ALA A 252 12.37 6.46 -0.66
N GLY A 253 11.62 7.25 -1.43
CA GLY A 253 11.03 6.78 -2.67
C GLY A 253 10.55 7.88 -3.61
N LEU A 254 10.38 7.51 -4.89
CA LEU A 254 9.83 8.32 -5.98
C LEU A 254 8.92 7.43 -6.85
N ASP A 255 7.72 7.88 -7.19
CA ASP A 255 6.85 7.26 -8.22
C ASP A 255 6.42 8.38 -9.18
N LEU A 256 6.75 8.23 -10.46
CA LEU A 256 6.25 9.09 -11.54
C LEU A 256 5.25 8.28 -12.35
N SER A 257 4.00 8.72 -12.38
CA SER A 257 2.94 8.03 -13.10
C SER A 257 2.07 8.94 -13.95
N TYR A 258 1.65 8.42 -15.09
CA TYR A 258 0.65 9.01 -15.98
C TYR A 258 -0.55 8.08 -16.08
N THR A 259 -1.73 8.62 -15.86
CA THR A 259 -3.00 7.90 -15.90
C THR A 259 -3.95 8.58 -16.87
N GLN A 260 -4.49 7.81 -17.81
CA GLN A 260 -5.70 8.15 -18.55
C GLN A 260 -6.87 7.39 -17.91
N ALA A 261 -7.82 8.11 -17.33
CA ALA A 261 -9.02 7.51 -16.75
C ALA A 261 -9.83 6.72 -17.78
N ALA A 262 -10.47 5.63 -17.33
CA ALA A 262 -11.55 5.01 -18.07
C ALA A 262 -12.82 5.85 -17.91
N ILE A 263 -13.54 6.09 -19.00
CA ILE A 263 -14.79 6.87 -18.98
C ILE A 263 -15.95 5.88 -19.02
N VAL A 264 -16.86 5.93 -18.04
CA VAL A 264 -17.98 5.00 -17.91
C VAL A 264 -19.30 5.76 -18.03
N THR A 265 -20.18 5.31 -18.92
CA THR A 265 -21.53 5.83 -19.10
C THR A 265 -22.57 4.71 -18.91
N GLU A 266 -23.86 5.01 -19.02
CA GLU A 266 -24.91 3.99 -18.91
C GLU A 266 -24.87 2.93 -20.04
N ASN A 267 -24.34 3.27 -21.22
CA ASN A 267 -24.44 2.43 -22.43
C ASN A 267 -23.10 2.17 -23.14
N ASP A 268 -22.04 2.87 -22.76
CA ASP A 268 -20.71 2.82 -23.40
C ASP A 268 -19.60 3.07 -22.37
N SER A 269 -18.40 2.56 -22.64
CA SER A 269 -17.24 2.73 -21.76
C SER A 269 -15.91 2.71 -22.50
N SER A 270 -15.03 3.67 -22.21
CA SER A 270 -13.65 3.68 -22.72
C SER A 270 -12.70 2.89 -21.82
N ILE A 271 -11.61 2.41 -22.42
CA ILE A 271 -10.50 1.78 -21.69
C ILE A 271 -9.57 2.87 -21.15
N GLY A 272 -9.31 2.84 -19.85
CA GLY A 272 -8.27 3.64 -19.19
C GLY A 272 -6.92 2.90 -19.14
N TYR A 273 -5.86 3.62 -18.81
CA TYR A 273 -4.54 3.04 -18.58
C TYR A 273 -3.70 3.87 -17.62
N ARG A 274 -2.82 3.22 -16.85
CA ARG A 274 -1.79 3.83 -16.02
C ARG A 274 -0.41 3.30 -16.42
N ILE A 275 0.55 4.19 -16.54
CA ILE A 275 1.98 3.86 -16.72
C ILE A 275 2.71 4.52 -15.56
N SER A 276 3.52 3.75 -14.83
CA SER A 276 4.30 4.24 -13.68
C SER A 276 5.74 3.75 -13.71
N ALA A 277 6.66 4.57 -13.22
CA ALA A 277 8.07 4.25 -13.02
C ALA A 277 8.50 4.72 -11.63
N PHE A 278 9.03 3.81 -10.82
CA PHE A 278 9.22 4.04 -9.39
C PHE A 278 10.54 3.50 -8.85
N THR A 279 10.98 4.08 -7.73
CA THR A 279 11.98 3.49 -6.83
C THR A 279 11.51 3.67 -5.38
N ALA A 280 11.58 2.63 -4.57
CA ALA A 280 11.13 2.63 -3.18
C ALA A 280 12.14 1.85 -2.32
N ARG A 281 12.64 2.48 -1.25
CA ARG A 281 13.73 1.96 -0.43
C ARG A 281 13.35 2.04 1.04
N SER A 282 13.08 0.89 1.66
CA SER A 282 12.70 0.81 3.07
C SER A 282 12.94 -0.60 3.65
N PRO A 283 13.04 -0.77 4.97
CA PRO A 283 12.92 -2.07 5.60
C PRO A 283 11.57 -2.75 5.25
N ASN A 284 11.55 -4.08 5.19
CA ASN A 284 10.34 -4.85 4.88
C ASN A 284 9.82 -5.57 6.11
N ASP A 285 8.52 -5.43 6.41
CA ASP A 285 7.84 -6.02 7.56
C ASP A 285 8.00 -7.54 7.69
N ASN A 286 8.20 -8.26 6.57
CA ASN A 286 8.51 -9.69 6.61
C ASN A 286 9.79 -9.98 7.41
N PHE A 287 10.78 -9.08 7.35
CA PHE A 287 12.04 -9.18 8.08
C PHE A 287 12.04 -8.46 9.43
N LEU A 288 10.90 -7.99 9.90
CA LEU A 288 10.75 -7.24 11.16
C LEU A 288 9.74 -7.92 12.09
N ALA A 289 9.60 -7.34 13.29
CA ALA A 289 8.70 -7.79 14.35
C ALA A 289 8.91 -9.27 14.77
N GLY A 290 7.88 -9.88 15.39
CA GLY A 290 8.00 -11.17 16.07
C GLY A 290 8.55 -11.09 17.50
N GLY A 291 8.69 -12.25 18.16
CA GLY A 291 9.31 -12.39 19.48
C GLY A 291 10.84 -12.29 19.48
N THR A 292 11.49 -12.54 18.34
CA THR A 292 12.95 -12.51 18.19
C THR A 292 13.39 -11.60 17.05
N THR A 293 14.25 -10.62 17.32
CA THR A 293 14.86 -9.81 16.27
C THR A 293 16.04 -10.55 15.63
N VAL A 294 16.07 -10.59 14.29
CA VAL A 294 17.18 -11.14 13.49
C VAL A 294 17.75 -10.03 12.62
N PHE A 295 19.06 -9.83 12.69
CA PHE A 295 19.80 -8.74 12.03
C PHE A 295 20.63 -9.23 10.83
N LEU A 296 21.19 -8.28 10.09
CA LEU A 296 22.24 -8.53 9.10
C LEU A 296 23.57 -8.90 9.78
N PRO A 297 24.46 -9.69 9.14
CA PRO A 297 25.65 -10.32 9.75
C PRO A 297 26.78 -9.37 10.22
N MET A 298 26.56 -8.05 10.26
CA MET A 298 27.61 -7.02 10.41
C MET A 298 27.79 -6.45 11.82
N GLY A 299 27.34 -7.15 12.87
CA GLY A 299 27.64 -6.84 14.29
C GLY A 299 27.00 -5.57 14.88
N PHE A 300 26.60 -4.61 14.05
CA PHE A 300 25.99 -3.33 14.45
C PHE A 300 24.45 -3.34 14.44
N ARG A 301 23.81 -4.51 14.41
CA ARG A 301 22.33 -4.68 14.47
C ARG A 301 21.57 -3.91 13.39
N HIS A 302 22.00 -4.03 12.13
CA HIS A 302 21.25 -3.50 10.99
C HIS A 302 20.08 -4.42 10.62
N VAL A 303 18.94 -3.83 10.25
CA VAL A 303 17.82 -4.54 9.61
C VAL A 303 17.99 -4.55 8.09
N PRO A 304 17.51 -5.57 7.36
CA PRO A 304 17.53 -5.56 5.90
C PRO A 304 16.63 -4.46 5.32
N TRP A 305 17.19 -3.71 4.38
CA TRP A 305 16.44 -2.80 3.51
C TRP A 305 16.13 -3.51 2.20
N VAL A 306 14.92 -3.33 1.70
CA VAL A 306 14.49 -3.82 0.39
C VAL A 306 14.33 -2.61 -0.52
N ASN A 307 15.23 -2.51 -1.51
CA ASN A 307 15.24 -1.46 -2.51
C ASN A 307 14.57 -2.01 -3.77
N ARG A 308 13.38 -1.51 -4.11
CA ARG A 308 12.65 -1.87 -5.33
C ARG A 308 12.79 -0.74 -6.34
N THR A 309 13.19 -1.04 -7.57
CA THR A 309 13.19 -0.08 -8.68
C THR A 309 12.55 -0.74 -9.89
N GLY A 310 11.61 -0.08 -10.55
CA GLY A 310 10.82 -0.75 -11.58
C GLY A 310 9.81 0.14 -12.28
N GLY A 311 8.90 -0.52 -13.01
CA GLY A 311 7.81 0.12 -13.70
C GLY A 311 6.63 -0.82 -13.90
N GLU A 312 5.46 -0.23 -14.12
CA GLU A 312 4.21 -0.94 -14.31
C GLU A 312 3.37 -0.28 -15.41
N VAL A 313 2.71 -1.12 -16.21
CA VAL A 313 1.61 -0.73 -17.09
C VAL A 313 0.36 -1.49 -16.65
N SER A 314 -0.70 -0.77 -16.36
CA SER A 314 -2.02 -1.31 -16.01
C SER A 314 -3.09 -0.74 -16.93
N LEU A 315 -4.06 -1.55 -17.35
CA LEU A 315 -5.24 -1.08 -18.07
C LEU A 315 -6.46 -1.14 -17.15
N PHE A 316 -7.42 -0.24 -17.37
CA PHE A 316 -8.73 -0.27 -16.72
C PHE A 316 -9.77 -0.56 -17.80
N VAL A 317 -10.35 -1.75 -17.77
CA VAL A 317 -11.31 -2.23 -18.78
C VAL A 317 -12.67 -2.42 -18.12
N PRO A 318 -13.54 -1.40 -18.11
CA PRO A 318 -14.91 -1.55 -17.63
C PRO A 318 -15.65 -2.59 -18.49
N SER A 319 -16.37 -3.49 -17.83
CA SER A 319 -17.29 -4.44 -18.47
C SER A 319 -18.75 -4.14 -18.13
N SER A 320 -19.00 -3.31 -17.12
CA SER A 320 -20.31 -2.74 -16.77
C SER A 320 -20.09 -1.56 -15.80
N LYS A 321 -21.16 -0.82 -15.43
CA LYS A 321 -21.10 0.27 -14.44
C LYS A 321 -20.36 -0.11 -13.14
N ASN A 322 -20.52 -1.35 -12.68
CA ASN A 322 -20.02 -1.83 -11.40
C ASN A 322 -18.83 -2.80 -11.52
N PHE A 323 -18.37 -3.15 -12.73
CA PHE A 323 -17.39 -4.24 -12.92
C PHE A 323 -16.26 -3.84 -13.86
N VAL A 324 -15.02 -4.04 -13.40
CA VAL A 324 -13.79 -3.67 -14.12
C VAL A 324 -12.79 -4.81 -14.11
N PHE A 325 -12.18 -5.08 -15.26
CA PHE A 325 -10.98 -5.91 -15.39
C PHE A 325 -9.73 -5.03 -15.41
N ILE A 326 -8.71 -5.43 -14.68
CA ILE A 326 -7.44 -4.71 -14.54
C ILE A 326 -6.29 -5.65 -14.92
N PRO A 327 -5.98 -5.81 -16.21
CA PRO A 327 -4.75 -6.49 -16.63
C PRO A 327 -3.53 -5.59 -16.39
N ARG A 328 -2.45 -6.19 -15.91
CA ARG A 328 -1.22 -5.52 -15.44
C ARG A 328 0.01 -6.23 -15.98
N VAL A 329 1.05 -5.47 -16.31
CA VAL A 329 2.41 -5.97 -16.50
C VAL A 329 3.34 -5.12 -15.63
N ARG A 330 4.20 -5.77 -14.84
CA ARG A 330 5.11 -5.11 -13.90
C ARG A 330 6.51 -5.71 -14.02
N TYR A 331 7.54 -4.86 -14.02
CA TYR A 331 8.94 -5.26 -13.87
C TYR A 331 9.54 -4.56 -12.64
N GLN A 332 10.29 -5.30 -11.83
CA GLN A 332 10.96 -4.80 -10.64
C GLN A 332 12.34 -5.46 -10.51
N ASN A 333 13.37 -4.65 -10.33
CA ASN A 333 14.64 -5.08 -9.75
C ASN A 333 14.57 -4.84 -8.23
N VAL A 334 14.83 -5.87 -7.44
CA VAL A 334 14.72 -5.86 -5.97
C VAL A 334 16.07 -6.21 -5.35
N GLN A 335 16.64 -5.28 -4.60
CA GLN A 335 17.98 -5.42 -4.00
C GLN A 335 17.87 -5.41 -2.47
N ILE A 336 18.59 -6.30 -1.80
CA ILE A 336 18.64 -6.38 -0.33
C ILE A 336 19.92 -5.71 0.17
N SER A 337 19.82 -4.61 0.93
CA SER A 337 20.99 -3.87 1.41
C SER A 337 20.90 -3.46 2.90
N ARG A 338 21.92 -2.73 3.41
CA ARG A 338 21.92 -2.20 4.81
C ARG A 338 21.15 -0.90 5.01
N GLY A 339 20.74 -0.23 3.94
CA GLY A 339 20.27 1.15 4.01
C GLY A 339 19.93 1.76 2.66
N ALA A 340 19.14 2.83 2.68
CA ALA A 340 18.60 3.51 1.50
C ALA A 340 19.60 3.80 0.37
N PHE A 341 20.87 4.08 0.70
CA PHE A 341 21.90 4.48 -0.28
C PHE A 341 23.18 3.67 -0.07
N ASN A 342 23.04 2.37 0.19
CA ASN A 342 24.15 1.42 0.21
C ASN A 342 24.02 0.46 -0.98
N ASP A 343 25.10 0.36 -1.75
CA ASP A 343 25.22 -0.45 -2.97
C ASP A 343 25.88 -1.82 -2.70
N GLU A 344 26.01 -2.21 -1.43
CA GLU A 344 26.46 -3.55 -1.03
C GLU A 344 25.25 -4.46 -0.73
N ASP A 345 25.03 -5.41 -1.65
CA ASP A 345 23.97 -6.41 -1.58
C ASP A 345 24.25 -7.49 -0.53
N ILE A 346 23.19 -7.94 0.15
CA ILE A 346 23.26 -8.82 1.32
C ILE A 346 22.18 -9.90 1.20
N PRO A 347 22.49 -11.03 0.56
CA PRO A 347 21.53 -12.09 0.31
C PRO A 347 21.13 -12.84 1.59
N ARG A 348 21.83 -12.64 2.73
CA ARG A 348 21.68 -13.46 3.94
C ARG A 348 21.76 -12.68 5.26
N ASP A 349 20.99 -13.12 6.24
CA ASP A 349 21.00 -12.58 7.60
C ASP A 349 22.14 -13.14 8.48
N GLU A 350 22.20 -12.72 9.74
CA GLU A 350 23.22 -13.15 10.72
C GLU A 350 23.18 -14.66 11.06
N ARG A 351 22.11 -15.37 10.67
CA ARG A 351 21.94 -16.82 10.84
C ARG A 351 22.18 -17.59 9.53
N GLY A 352 22.38 -16.89 8.42
CA GLY A 352 22.59 -17.46 7.09
C GLY A 352 21.31 -17.72 6.30
N ASN A 353 20.14 -17.30 6.81
CA ASN A 353 18.87 -17.42 6.10
C ASN A 353 18.84 -16.48 4.90
N ARG A 354 18.17 -16.89 3.82
CA ARG A 354 18.09 -16.11 2.58
C ARG A 354 17.11 -14.94 2.73
N LEU A 355 17.53 -13.77 2.25
CA LEU A 355 16.77 -12.52 2.22
C LEU A 355 16.34 -12.11 0.80
N SER A 356 16.97 -12.71 -0.21
CA SER A 356 16.64 -12.67 -1.65
C SER A 356 16.24 -14.07 -2.14
N PHE A 357 15.74 -14.17 -3.36
CA PHE A 357 15.51 -15.47 -4.02
C PHE A 357 16.72 -15.92 -4.87
N ALA A 358 17.47 -15.00 -5.46
CA ALA A 358 18.84 -15.17 -5.95
C ALA A 358 19.84 -15.25 -4.79
N ASP A 359 21.04 -15.78 -5.04
CA ASP A 359 22.09 -15.94 -4.01
C ASP A 359 23.06 -14.75 -3.90
N ASP A 360 22.94 -13.74 -4.76
CA ASP A 360 23.77 -12.52 -4.77
C ASP A 360 23.16 -11.37 -3.95
N GLY A 361 21.83 -11.32 -3.83
CA GLY A 361 21.07 -10.30 -3.09
C GLY A 361 20.15 -9.46 -3.98
N THR A 362 20.11 -9.73 -5.29
CA THR A 362 19.39 -8.95 -6.30
C THR A 362 18.46 -9.86 -7.13
N ASP A 363 17.17 -9.52 -7.14
CA ASP A 363 16.12 -10.28 -7.80
C ASP A 363 15.44 -9.46 -8.90
N ASP A 364 15.48 -9.95 -10.15
CA ASP A 364 14.67 -9.43 -11.25
C ASP A 364 13.31 -10.15 -11.32
N LEU A 365 12.23 -9.40 -11.15
CA LEU A 365 10.86 -9.90 -11.18
C LEU A 365 10.11 -9.27 -12.35
N LEU A 366 9.63 -10.09 -13.28
CA LEU A 366 8.63 -9.73 -14.28
C LEU A 366 7.34 -10.46 -13.95
N SER A 367 6.23 -9.73 -13.83
CA SER A 367 4.90 -10.33 -13.64
C SER A 367 3.89 -9.86 -14.68
N VAL A 368 2.93 -10.74 -14.97
CA VAL A 368 1.73 -10.46 -15.75
C VAL A 368 0.53 -10.84 -14.89
N GLY A 369 -0.36 -9.89 -14.64
CA GLY A 369 -1.51 -10.06 -13.76
C GLY A 369 -2.83 -9.68 -14.40
N LEU A 370 -3.91 -10.16 -13.78
CA LEU A 370 -5.29 -9.80 -14.05
C LEU A 370 -6.04 -9.73 -12.72
N ALA A 371 -6.61 -8.57 -12.40
CA ALA A 371 -7.64 -8.46 -11.38
C ALA A 371 -9.02 -8.28 -12.01
N ALA A 372 -10.04 -8.80 -11.33
CA ALA A 372 -11.44 -8.60 -11.62
C ALA A 372 -12.06 -7.96 -10.37
N GLN A 373 -12.66 -6.78 -10.54
CA GLN A 373 -13.20 -5.97 -9.47
C GLN A 373 -14.69 -5.70 -9.68
N TYR A 374 -15.46 -5.78 -8.60
CA TYR A 374 -16.84 -5.34 -8.52
C TYR A 374 -17.01 -4.31 -7.39
N VAL A 375 -17.63 -3.17 -7.69
CA VAL A 375 -17.94 -2.12 -6.71
C VAL A 375 -19.38 -1.66 -6.92
N ASP A 376 -20.19 -1.84 -5.89
CA ASP A 376 -21.54 -1.29 -5.79
C ASP A 376 -21.76 -0.82 -4.34
N VAL A 377 -21.34 0.41 -4.06
CA VAL A 377 -21.36 1.00 -2.70
C VAL A 377 -22.14 2.31 -2.74
N THR A 378 -23.10 2.43 -1.84
CA THR A 378 -23.85 3.66 -1.61
C THR A 378 -23.23 4.44 -0.45
N ARG A 379 -23.09 5.76 -0.64
CA ARG A 379 -22.52 6.68 0.35
C ARG A 379 -23.57 7.65 0.85
N ASP A 380 -23.45 8.05 2.12
CA ASP A 380 -24.22 9.18 2.67
C ASP A 380 -23.53 10.49 2.29
N ARG A 381 -24.26 11.39 1.63
CA ARG A 381 -23.73 12.65 1.08
C ARG A 381 -23.37 13.69 2.15
N LEU A 382 -23.99 13.66 3.33
CA LEU A 382 -23.75 14.64 4.41
C LEU A 382 -22.63 14.20 5.34
N ALA A 383 -22.51 12.89 5.58
CA ALA A 383 -21.48 12.28 6.40
C ALA A 383 -20.22 11.90 5.59
N ASP A 384 -20.32 11.74 4.27
CA ASP A 384 -19.25 11.32 3.37
C ASP A 384 -18.62 9.97 3.78
N VAL A 385 -19.48 8.96 3.98
CA VAL A 385 -19.10 7.59 4.36
C VAL A 385 -19.89 6.56 3.57
N ALA A 386 -19.29 5.40 3.33
CA ALA A 386 -20.01 4.23 2.81
C ALA A 386 -21.03 3.71 3.86
N VAL A 387 -22.27 3.47 3.42
CA VAL A 387 -23.38 3.05 4.30
C VAL A 387 -23.95 1.68 3.94
N GLU A 388 -23.97 1.32 2.66
CA GLU A 388 -24.53 0.07 2.17
C GLU A 388 -23.77 -0.39 0.91
N GLY A 389 -23.77 -1.70 0.67
CA GLY A 389 -23.26 -2.28 -0.58
C GLY A 389 -21.96 -3.06 -0.41
N THR A 390 -21.32 -3.36 -1.53
CA THR A 390 -20.27 -4.38 -1.64
C THR A 390 -19.09 -3.87 -2.48
N LYS A 391 -17.87 -4.11 -2.00
CA LYS A 391 -16.66 -4.10 -2.84
C LYS A 391 -16.09 -5.51 -2.88
N PHE A 392 -15.70 -5.99 -4.04
CA PHE A 392 -15.05 -7.29 -4.21
C PHE A 392 -13.92 -7.18 -5.23
N GLN A 393 -12.82 -7.88 -4.98
CA GLN A 393 -11.75 -8.04 -5.95
C GLN A 393 -11.12 -9.42 -5.85
N LEU A 394 -10.82 -10.02 -6.99
CA LEU A 394 -10.03 -11.23 -7.12
C LEU A 394 -8.94 -10.99 -8.16
N GLY A 395 -7.70 -11.35 -7.85
CA GLY A 395 -6.53 -11.18 -8.71
C GLY A 395 -5.70 -12.45 -8.83
N THR A 396 -5.13 -12.63 -10.02
CA THR A 396 -4.05 -13.59 -10.32
C THR A 396 -2.87 -12.82 -10.88
N GLU A 397 -1.66 -13.18 -10.47
CA GLU A 397 -0.40 -12.61 -10.95
C GLU A 397 0.61 -13.73 -11.19
N GLN A 398 1.03 -13.88 -12.44
CA GLN A 398 2.02 -14.86 -12.88
C GLN A 398 3.39 -14.19 -12.97
N PHE A 399 4.35 -14.67 -12.20
CA PHE A 399 5.76 -14.33 -12.32
C PHE A 399 6.37 -15.13 -13.48
N ILE A 400 7.12 -14.44 -14.33
CA ILE A 400 7.77 -14.98 -15.51
C ILE A 400 9.26 -15.12 -15.19
N PRO A 401 9.85 -16.32 -15.34
CA PRO A 401 11.28 -16.54 -15.08
C PRO A 401 12.14 -15.64 -15.96
N ILE A 402 12.87 -14.71 -15.32
CA ILE A 402 13.88 -13.83 -15.91
C ILE A 402 15.01 -13.58 -14.90
N GLY A 403 16.16 -13.08 -15.41
CA GLY A 403 17.34 -12.76 -14.60
C GLY A 403 17.92 -13.98 -13.88
N ASP A 404 18.80 -13.73 -12.90
CA ASP A 404 19.47 -14.80 -12.14
C ASP A 404 18.58 -15.38 -11.02
N ALA A 405 17.45 -14.74 -10.72
CA ALA A 405 16.47 -15.20 -9.75
C ALA A 405 15.53 -16.30 -10.30
N ASP A 406 15.25 -16.30 -11.61
CA ASP A 406 14.45 -17.33 -12.32
C ASP A 406 13.06 -17.62 -11.71
N VAL A 407 12.48 -16.65 -10.98
CA VAL A 407 11.30 -16.85 -10.12
C VAL A 407 10.07 -17.27 -10.93
N THR A 408 9.60 -18.50 -10.70
CA THR A 408 8.38 -19.04 -11.33
C THR A 408 7.29 -19.26 -10.28
N ALA A 409 6.36 -18.31 -10.21
CA ALA A 409 5.29 -18.32 -9.21
C ALA A 409 3.96 -17.81 -9.76
N ASN A 410 2.85 -18.23 -9.17
CA ASN A 410 1.54 -17.63 -9.36
C ASN A 410 0.96 -17.19 -8.01
N ARG A 411 0.65 -15.89 -7.89
CA ARG A 411 -0.02 -15.31 -6.72
C ARG A 411 -1.51 -15.20 -7.01
N LEU A 412 -2.32 -15.85 -6.19
CA LEU A 412 -3.76 -15.67 -6.14
C LEU A 412 -4.09 -14.84 -4.89
N SER A 413 -4.92 -13.81 -5.03
CA SER A 413 -5.35 -12.99 -3.89
C SER A 413 -6.72 -12.37 -4.12
N GLY A 414 -7.46 -12.09 -3.06
CA GLY A 414 -8.76 -11.46 -3.18
C GLY A 414 -9.30 -10.97 -1.85
N GLY A 415 -10.35 -10.15 -1.94
CA GLY A 415 -11.02 -9.59 -0.78
C GLY A 415 -12.44 -9.14 -1.09
N LEU A 416 -13.22 -9.06 -0.01
CA LEU A 416 -14.63 -8.68 0.01
C LEU A 416 -14.83 -7.69 1.15
N VAL A 417 -15.48 -6.57 0.87
CA VAL A 417 -15.99 -5.62 1.86
C VAL A 417 -17.48 -5.53 1.69
N GLN A 418 -18.23 -5.65 2.78
CA GLN A 418 -19.67 -5.48 2.82
C GLN A 418 -20.04 -4.44 3.87
N TYR A 419 -20.81 -3.43 3.47
CA TYR A 419 -21.40 -2.44 4.35
C TYR A 419 -22.88 -2.80 4.59
N PHE A 420 -23.29 -2.75 5.85
CA PHE A 420 -24.68 -2.96 6.27
C PHE A 420 -25.15 -1.75 7.09
N PRO A 421 -26.18 -1.01 6.65
CA PRO A 421 -26.76 0.07 7.44
C PRO A 421 -27.45 -0.51 8.67
N THR A 422 -27.33 0.17 9.80
CA THR A 422 -27.87 -0.28 11.09
C THR A 422 -28.23 0.91 11.98
N HIS A 423 -28.87 0.63 13.11
CA HIS A 423 -29.43 1.61 14.04
C HIS A 423 -29.19 1.17 15.50
N LEU A 424 -27.98 0.70 15.84
CA LEU A 424 -27.69 0.20 17.19
C LEU A 424 -27.54 1.34 18.21
N PHE A 425 -26.45 2.11 18.11
CA PHE A 425 -26.21 3.28 18.96
C PHE A 425 -25.32 4.31 18.26
N GLY A 426 -25.62 5.58 18.50
CA GLY A 426 -24.80 6.73 18.14
C GLY A 426 -25.06 7.85 19.13
N PHE A 427 -24.15 8.82 19.20
CA PHE A 427 -24.27 9.96 20.14
C PHE A 427 -24.69 11.26 19.42
N ALA A 428 -24.85 11.22 18.10
CA ALA A 428 -25.43 12.25 17.26
C ALA A 428 -26.25 11.63 16.11
N GLU A 429 -26.92 12.46 15.31
CA GLU A 429 -27.63 12.04 14.11
C GLU A 429 -26.66 11.57 13.01
N GLY A 430 -27.11 10.74 12.08
CA GLY A 430 -26.32 10.25 10.94
C GLY A 430 -26.20 8.72 10.89
N PRO A 431 -25.60 8.17 9.81
CA PRO A 431 -25.62 6.74 9.56
C PRO A 431 -24.72 5.97 10.54
N SER A 432 -25.23 4.86 11.07
CA SER A 432 -24.41 3.84 11.73
C SER A 432 -24.34 2.57 10.88
N VAL A 433 -23.17 1.96 10.79
CA VAL A 433 -22.83 1.00 9.72
C VAL A 433 -21.98 -0.14 10.30
N PHE A 434 -22.33 -1.39 9.99
CA PHE A 434 -21.39 -2.50 10.12
C PHE A 434 -20.61 -2.66 8.82
N VAL A 435 -19.29 -2.73 8.95
CA VAL A 435 -18.37 -3.05 7.85
C VAL A 435 -17.76 -4.41 8.13
N MET A 436 -17.99 -5.36 7.24
CA MET A 436 -17.36 -6.67 7.25
C MET A 436 -16.31 -6.71 6.15
N GLY A 437 -15.06 -6.95 6.52
CA GLY A 437 -13.95 -7.16 5.59
C GLY A 437 -13.47 -8.61 5.64
N LEU A 438 -13.21 -9.21 4.49
CA LEU A 438 -12.54 -10.51 4.34
C LEU A 438 -11.44 -10.36 3.29
N ALA A 439 -10.27 -10.95 3.53
CA ALA A 439 -9.22 -11.06 2.52
C ALA A 439 -8.49 -12.40 2.64
N ALA A 440 -7.98 -12.90 1.52
CA ALA A 440 -7.19 -14.12 1.47
C ALA A 440 -6.23 -14.11 0.28
N GLY A 441 -5.22 -14.97 0.33
CA GLY A 441 -4.30 -15.14 -0.79
C GLY A 441 -3.32 -16.29 -0.59
N THR A 442 -2.67 -16.71 -1.67
CA THR A 442 -1.67 -17.76 -1.68
C THR A 442 -0.70 -17.61 -2.85
N PHE A 443 0.57 -17.95 -2.64
CA PHE A 443 1.55 -18.17 -3.70
C PHE A 443 1.69 -19.67 -4.01
N ILE A 444 1.65 -20.01 -5.29
CA ILE A 444 1.92 -21.33 -5.85
C ILE A 444 3.25 -21.25 -6.61
N GLY A 445 4.16 -22.21 -6.42
CA GLY A 445 5.53 -22.15 -6.98
C GLY A 445 6.51 -21.41 -6.07
N ASP A 446 7.43 -20.65 -6.65
CA ASP A 446 8.45 -19.93 -5.90
C ASP A 446 7.88 -18.83 -4.99
N LEU A 447 8.67 -18.39 -4.02
CA LEU A 447 8.30 -17.27 -3.16
C LEU A 447 9.56 -16.58 -2.61
N PRO A 448 9.94 -15.41 -3.17
CA PRO A 448 10.91 -14.52 -2.56
C PRO A 448 10.42 -14.07 -1.17
N PRO A 449 11.29 -14.01 -0.14
CA PRO A 449 10.87 -13.77 1.24
C PRO A 449 10.22 -12.40 1.47
N TYR A 450 10.61 -11.39 0.68
CA TYR A 450 10.08 -10.03 0.78
C TYR A 450 8.70 -9.86 0.10
N GLU A 451 8.24 -10.84 -0.68
CA GLU A 451 6.89 -10.91 -1.28
C GLU A 451 5.91 -11.79 -0.46
N ALA A 452 6.36 -12.40 0.64
CA ALA A 452 5.47 -13.15 1.53
C ALA A 452 4.35 -12.26 2.10
N PHE A 453 3.18 -12.86 2.36
CA PHE A 453 2.06 -12.13 2.94
C PHE A 453 2.35 -11.78 4.40
N SER A 454 2.61 -10.49 4.62
CA SER A 454 2.87 -9.90 5.94
C SER A 454 1.56 -9.61 6.66
N LEU A 455 1.43 -10.06 7.92
CA LEU A 455 0.24 -9.91 8.76
C LEU A 455 0.57 -9.16 10.06
N GLY A 456 -0.40 -8.40 10.56
CA GLY A 456 -0.27 -7.47 11.68
C GLY A 456 -0.14 -6.02 11.19
N GLY A 457 -0.52 -5.06 12.03
CA GLY A 457 -0.50 -3.64 11.68
C GLY A 457 -1.89 -3.05 11.40
N SER A 458 -1.95 -1.74 11.15
CA SER A 458 -3.22 -0.99 11.02
C SER A 458 -4.06 -1.39 9.80
N SER A 459 -3.41 -1.94 8.78
CA SER A 459 -3.97 -2.40 7.51
C SER A 459 -4.35 -3.89 7.50
N SER A 460 -4.12 -4.64 8.60
CA SER A 460 -4.56 -6.03 8.72
C SER A 460 -5.14 -6.35 10.10
N VAL A 461 -4.35 -6.90 11.04
CA VAL A 461 -4.81 -7.18 12.40
C VAL A 461 -4.26 -6.13 13.35
N ARG A 462 -5.12 -5.17 13.73
CA ARG A 462 -4.77 -4.11 14.68
C ARG A 462 -4.42 -4.70 16.06
N GLY A 463 -3.58 -4.01 16.83
CA GLY A 463 -3.06 -4.51 18.12
C GLY A 463 -1.74 -5.28 17.98
N TYR A 464 -1.54 -5.94 16.84
CA TYR A 464 -0.21 -6.34 16.38
C TYR A 464 0.49 -5.15 15.70
N GLY A 465 1.82 -5.07 15.87
CA GLY A 465 2.64 -4.20 15.03
C GLY A 465 2.73 -4.73 13.59
N ASP A 466 3.17 -3.88 12.67
CA ASP A 466 3.28 -4.22 11.25
C ASP A 466 4.16 -5.47 11.04
N GLY A 467 3.67 -6.44 10.27
CA GLY A 467 4.28 -7.77 10.11
C GLY A 467 4.44 -8.60 11.38
N GLY A 468 3.91 -8.16 12.52
CA GLY A 468 4.12 -8.78 13.83
C GLY A 468 3.25 -9.99 14.14
N LEU A 469 2.25 -10.28 13.30
CA LEU A 469 1.41 -11.47 13.42
C LEU A 469 1.99 -12.65 12.64
N GLY A 470 2.50 -12.42 11.42
CA GLY A 470 3.03 -13.50 10.61
C GLY A 470 3.60 -13.07 9.26
N SER A 471 4.35 -13.98 8.64
CA SER A 471 4.88 -13.87 7.28
C SER A 471 4.71 -15.21 6.59
N GLY A 472 3.69 -15.33 5.73
CA GLY A 472 3.25 -16.62 5.18
C GLY A 472 3.17 -16.66 3.66
N ARG A 473 3.22 -17.88 3.11
CA ARG A 473 2.92 -18.16 1.69
C ARG A 473 1.43 -18.02 1.36
N SER A 474 0.57 -18.29 2.32
CA SER A 474 -0.88 -18.20 2.23
C SER A 474 -1.42 -17.48 3.46
N PHE A 475 -2.52 -16.75 3.31
CA PHE A 475 -3.16 -16.07 4.43
C PHE A 475 -4.68 -16.01 4.29
N VAL A 476 -5.33 -15.76 5.44
CA VAL A 476 -6.69 -15.25 5.54
C VAL A 476 -6.75 -14.16 6.61
N SER A 477 -7.57 -13.14 6.40
CA SER A 477 -7.94 -12.15 7.41
C SER A 477 -9.43 -11.82 7.35
N ALA A 478 -9.96 -11.42 8.49
CA ALA A 478 -11.34 -11.00 8.66
C ALA A 478 -11.41 -9.79 9.61
N THR A 479 -12.31 -8.85 9.33
CA THR A 479 -12.63 -7.72 10.19
C THR A 479 -14.14 -7.59 10.31
N LEU A 480 -14.62 -7.32 11.52
CA LEU A 480 -15.95 -6.76 11.77
C LEU A 480 -15.79 -5.42 12.49
N GLU A 481 -16.29 -4.36 11.90
CA GLU A 481 -16.17 -2.99 12.41
C GLU A 481 -17.54 -2.30 12.46
N TYR A 482 -17.90 -1.73 13.60
CA TYR A 482 -19.12 -0.95 13.79
C TYR A 482 -18.79 0.53 13.85
N ARG A 483 -19.18 1.30 12.83
CA ARG A 483 -18.98 2.74 12.71
C ARG A 483 -20.24 3.51 13.11
N PHE A 484 -20.11 4.53 13.95
CA PHE A 484 -21.26 5.32 14.46
C PHE A 484 -20.92 6.81 14.60
N PRO A 485 -21.91 7.73 14.51
CA PRO A 485 -21.70 9.14 14.76
C PRO A 485 -21.49 9.41 16.26
N ILE A 486 -20.53 10.28 16.60
CA ILE A 486 -20.31 10.77 17.98
C ILE A 486 -20.82 12.20 18.13
N ALA A 487 -20.40 13.11 17.25
CA ALA A 487 -20.79 14.52 17.32
C ALA A 487 -20.79 15.17 15.94
N ASN A 488 -21.92 15.77 15.58
CA ASN A 488 -22.05 16.55 14.36
C ASN A 488 -21.67 18.00 14.66
N PHE A 489 -20.56 18.45 14.08
CA PHE A 489 -20.17 19.84 14.07
C PHE A 489 -19.51 20.17 12.72
N ARG A 490 -19.66 21.42 12.29
CA ARG A 490 -18.97 21.99 11.14
C ARG A 490 -18.01 23.05 11.66
N GLY A 491 -16.77 22.66 11.93
CA GLY A 491 -15.68 23.60 12.14
C GLY A 491 -14.93 23.84 10.82
N ASP A 492 -14.21 24.95 10.73
CA ASP A 492 -13.46 25.40 9.54
C ASP A 492 -12.24 24.52 9.16
N THR A 493 -12.16 23.29 9.69
CA THR A 493 -11.01 22.38 9.51
C THR A 493 -11.34 20.94 9.89
N ILE A 494 -12.15 20.74 10.95
CA ILE A 494 -12.56 19.43 11.45
C ILE A 494 -14.09 19.39 11.47
N GLN A 495 -14.65 18.32 10.91
CA GLN A 495 -16.08 18.09 10.79
C GLN A 495 -16.43 16.64 11.19
N ASN A 496 -17.67 16.42 11.60
CA ASN A 496 -18.29 15.09 11.80
C ASN A 496 -17.41 14.07 12.57
N LEU A 497 -17.43 14.13 13.90
CA LEU A 497 -16.74 13.16 14.74
C LEU A 497 -17.49 11.82 14.77
N ARG A 498 -16.79 10.74 14.47
CA ARG A 498 -17.28 9.36 14.38
C ARG A 498 -16.48 8.44 15.28
N GLY A 499 -17.11 7.36 15.74
CA GLY A 499 -16.48 6.27 16.47
C GLY A 499 -16.49 4.99 15.67
N ALA A 500 -15.54 4.10 15.98
CA ALA A 500 -15.54 2.72 15.55
C ALA A 500 -15.32 1.78 16.74
N LEU A 501 -15.98 0.62 16.75
CA LEU A 501 -15.58 -0.56 17.51
C LEU A 501 -15.19 -1.64 16.50
N PHE A 502 -14.07 -2.33 16.70
CA PHE A 502 -13.63 -3.35 15.75
C PHE A 502 -13.10 -4.63 16.39
N VAL A 503 -13.22 -5.72 15.64
CA VAL A 503 -12.51 -6.99 15.86
C VAL A 503 -11.89 -7.42 14.54
N ASP A 504 -10.59 -7.65 14.53
CA ASP A 504 -9.80 -8.20 13.44
C ASP A 504 -9.32 -9.62 13.81
N TYR A 505 -9.22 -10.51 12.84
CA TYR A 505 -8.56 -11.82 12.95
C TYR A 505 -7.68 -12.06 11.73
N GLY A 506 -6.55 -12.75 11.90
CA GLY A 506 -5.68 -13.12 10.81
C GLY A 506 -4.97 -14.45 11.04
N SER A 507 -4.62 -15.13 9.96
CA SER A 507 -3.81 -16.34 9.98
C SER A 507 -3.00 -16.49 8.70
N ALA A 508 -1.71 -16.81 8.85
CA ALA A 508 -0.79 -17.27 7.82
C ALA A 508 -0.99 -18.76 7.47
N LEU A 509 -2.09 -19.39 7.91
CA LEU A 509 -2.53 -20.74 7.55
C LEU A 509 -1.47 -21.84 7.77
N GLY A 510 -0.59 -21.67 8.75
CA GLY A 510 0.54 -22.59 9.02
C GLY A 510 1.64 -22.58 7.95
N SER A 511 1.64 -21.61 7.04
CA SER A 511 2.50 -21.59 5.84
C SER A 511 3.78 -20.74 5.96
N GLN A 512 4.19 -20.38 7.19
CA GLN A 512 5.35 -19.52 7.44
C GLN A 512 6.67 -20.22 7.06
N GLY A 513 6.84 -21.49 7.42
CA GLY A 513 8.00 -22.31 7.02
C GLY A 513 8.06 -22.63 5.52
N ASN A 514 7.02 -22.33 4.73
CA ASN A 514 6.97 -22.49 3.28
C ASN A 514 7.44 -21.23 2.50
N VAL A 515 7.96 -20.23 3.22
CA VAL A 515 8.61 -19.04 2.67
C VAL A 515 10.13 -19.25 2.66
N THR A 516 10.80 -18.88 1.57
CA THR A 516 12.27 -18.93 1.46
C THR A 516 12.92 -18.21 2.64
N GLY A 517 13.92 -18.80 3.30
CA GLY A 517 14.56 -18.20 4.50
C GLY A 517 13.66 -18.10 5.75
N GLN A 518 12.45 -18.63 5.71
CA GLN A 518 11.52 -18.81 6.85
C GLN A 518 11.39 -17.59 7.78
N PRO A 519 11.22 -16.36 7.25
CA PRO A 519 11.41 -15.13 8.02
C PRO A 519 10.44 -14.97 9.20
N GLY A 520 9.26 -15.62 9.15
CA GLY A 520 8.30 -15.64 10.25
C GLY A 520 8.67 -16.61 11.38
N GLU A 521 9.19 -17.79 11.08
CA GLU A 521 9.60 -18.77 12.09
C GLU A 521 10.90 -18.31 12.79
N GLU A 522 11.86 -17.82 12.01
CA GLU A 522 13.14 -17.28 12.51
C GLU A 522 12.97 -16.10 13.48
N ARG A 523 11.86 -15.37 13.36
CA ARG A 523 11.50 -14.22 14.20
C ARG A 523 10.49 -14.54 15.29
N ASP A 524 10.06 -15.79 15.43
CA ASP A 524 9.02 -16.19 16.40
C ASP A 524 7.75 -15.34 16.20
N LYS A 525 7.21 -15.32 14.97
CA LYS A 525 5.91 -14.71 14.65
C LYS A 525 4.79 -15.72 14.91
N PRO A 526 3.71 -15.37 15.63
CA PRO A 526 2.66 -16.33 16.05
C PRO A 526 2.00 -17.11 14.91
N GLY A 527 1.88 -16.51 13.73
CA GLY A 527 1.25 -17.09 12.55
C GLY A 527 -0.28 -16.98 12.54
N ASN A 528 -0.95 -16.77 13.68
CA ASN A 528 -2.37 -16.42 13.76
C ASN A 528 -2.71 -15.71 15.07
N GLY A 529 -3.85 -15.01 15.11
CA GLY A 529 -4.25 -14.22 16.27
C GLY A 529 -5.35 -13.20 15.97
N ALA A 530 -5.86 -12.59 17.03
CA ALA A 530 -6.97 -11.64 17.01
C ALA A 530 -6.59 -10.28 17.62
N GLY A 531 -7.20 -9.22 17.08
CA GLY A 531 -7.10 -7.85 17.57
C GLY A 531 -8.48 -7.26 17.78
N PHE A 532 -8.66 -6.40 18.78
CA PHE A 532 -9.91 -5.68 19.00
C PHE A 532 -9.64 -4.30 19.59
N GLY A 533 -10.54 -3.35 19.37
CA GLY A 533 -10.27 -1.98 19.75
C GLY A 533 -11.34 -0.98 19.42
N ILE A 534 -10.97 0.29 19.60
CA ILE A 534 -11.81 1.46 19.37
C ILE A 534 -11.09 2.43 18.42
N GLY A 535 -11.85 3.04 17.53
CA GLY A 535 -11.38 4.08 16.61
C GLY A 535 -12.10 5.39 16.83
N LEU A 536 -11.40 6.50 16.64
CA LEU A 536 -11.94 7.85 16.62
C LEU A 536 -11.62 8.49 15.27
N GLY A 537 -12.66 8.78 14.48
CA GLY A 537 -12.56 9.34 13.13
C GLY A 537 -13.14 10.74 13.04
N ALA A 538 -12.55 11.61 12.22
CA ALA A 538 -13.14 12.90 11.87
C ALA A 538 -12.80 13.27 10.41
N LYS A 539 -13.71 13.99 9.75
CA LYS A 539 -13.41 14.58 8.44
C LYS A 539 -12.56 15.84 8.63
N VAL A 540 -11.52 15.98 7.82
CA VAL A 540 -10.54 17.06 7.83
C VAL A 540 -10.43 17.59 6.41
N ASP A 541 -10.66 18.89 6.22
CA ASP A 541 -10.90 19.50 4.90
C ASP A 541 -9.80 19.25 3.86
N PHE A 542 -8.56 19.01 4.32
CA PHE A 542 -7.37 18.76 3.48
C PHE A 542 -6.81 17.33 3.59
N LEU A 543 -7.45 16.42 4.35
CA LEU A 543 -6.99 15.04 4.57
C LEU A 543 -8.12 13.98 4.47
N ASN A 544 -9.28 14.31 3.89
CA ASN A 544 -10.46 13.44 3.89
C ASN A 544 -10.82 12.98 5.31
N TYR A 545 -11.04 11.70 5.58
CA TYR A 545 -11.19 11.20 6.96
C TYR A 545 -9.85 10.86 7.59
N VAL A 546 -9.63 11.28 8.84
CA VAL A 546 -8.50 10.86 9.67
C VAL A 546 -9.01 10.02 10.82
N TRP A 547 -8.41 8.85 11.04
CA TRP A 547 -8.76 7.88 12.08
C TRP A 547 -7.59 7.65 13.04
N VAL A 548 -7.87 7.66 14.34
CA VAL A 548 -6.95 7.24 15.40
C VAL A 548 -7.53 6.00 16.07
N ASP A 549 -6.85 4.87 15.92
CA ASP A 549 -7.25 3.60 16.52
C ASP A 549 -6.38 3.26 17.73
N PHE A 550 -7.02 2.74 18.78
CA PHE A 550 -6.39 2.03 19.89
C PHE A 550 -6.84 0.58 19.88
N ALA A 551 -5.89 -0.34 19.87
CA ALA A 551 -6.16 -1.78 19.76
C ALA A 551 -5.38 -2.59 20.80
N LEU A 552 -5.98 -3.69 21.23
CA LEU A 552 -5.42 -4.73 22.08
C LEU A 552 -5.47 -6.05 21.31
N ASN A 553 -4.40 -6.86 21.36
CA ASN A 553 -4.44 -8.23 20.83
C ASN A 553 -4.62 -9.28 21.94
N ASP A 554 -4.88 -10.51 21.52
CA ASP A 554 -5.01 -11.71 22.36
C ASP A 554 -3.74 -12.08 23.16
N GLU A 555 -2.57 -11.59 22.75
CA GLU A 555 -1.33 -11.63 23.56
C GLU A 555 -1.25 -10.54 24.65
N GLY A 556 -2.24 -9.66 24.75
CA GLY A 556 -2.27 -8.56 25.72
C GLY A 556 -1.39 -7.35 25.35
N ARG A 557 -0.90 -7.27 24.11
CA ARG A 557 -0.12 -6.14 23.58
C ARG A 557 -1.06 -5.07 23.01
N THR A 558 -0.73 -3.81 23.25
CA THR A 558 -1.49 -2.66 22.74
C THR A 558 -0.77 -2.00 21.57
N ALA A 559 -1.53 -1.53 20.57
CA ALA A 559 -1.03 -0.69 19.48
C ALA A 559 -1.90 0.55 19.30
N PHE A 560 -1.27 1.63 18.81
CA PHE A 560 -1.94 2.82 18.30
C PHE A 560 -1.65 2.94 16.82
N SER A 561 -2.62 3.37 16.01
CA SER A 561 -2.40 3.71 14.61
C SER A 561 -3.14 4.98 14.20
N LEU A 562 -2.49 5.79 13.37
CA LEU A 562 -3.07 6.91 12.67
C LEU A 562 -3.29 6.50 11.21
N ASN A 563 -4.53 6.52 10.75
CA ASN A 563 -4.90 6.17 9.37
C ASN A 563 -5.55 7.38 8.69
N VAL A 564 -5.34 7.53 7.39
CA VAL A 564 -5.93 8.60 6.56
C VAL A 564 -6.71 7.95 5.42
N GLY A 565 -7.90 8.46 5.13
CA GLY A 565 -8.93 7.80 4.32
C GLY A 565 -9.75 6.76 5.11
N GLU A 566 -10.68 6.09 4.44
CA GLU A 566 -11.32 4.89 4.98
C GLU A 566 -10.43 3.67 4.75
N ARG A 567 -10.34 2.77 5.75
CA ARG A 567 -9.60 1.48 5.64
C ARG A 567 -10.21 0.53 4.58
N PHE A 568 -11.50 0.69 4.30
CA PHE A 568 -12.34 -0.21 3.50
C PHE A 568 -13.08 0.59 2.43
#